data_AF-A0A7K4CMN1-F1
#
_entry.id   AF-A0A7K4CMN1-F1
#
_cell.length_a   1.000
_cell.length_b   1.000
_cell.length_c   1.000
_cell.angle_alpha   90.00
_cell.angle_beta   90.00
_cell.angle_gamma   90.00
#
_symmetry.space_group_name_H-M   'P 1'
#
loop_
_entity.id
_entity.type
_entity.pdbx_description
1 polymer ?
#
loop_
_entity_poly.entity_id
_entity_poly.type
_entity_poly.pdbx_seq_one_letter_code
_entity_poly.pdbx_strand_id
1 'polypeptide(L)'
;MLVGDLEALVRWNVLVNDLGMDTISLGAVIGALLEAIEKGAIQVNLDELGFTKEVVPDKGDAYKTWGSVPAIEKLISSIARREGIGNDLAEGVKRFVKAKGLPGELATHGKGLEVPAHEPRACDMTALDYATTPRGAYHCYMPIHLVMNANLKKDIGIDKVVDRFSANTSDGKNGLDVTAEMVVKLQDAAEGYSACGGCIFGFEFIS
;
A
#
# COMPACT_ATOMS: atom_id res chain seq x y z
N MET A 1 4.16 -8.54 -4.77
CA MET A 1 4.72 -9.88 -4.51
C MET A 1 4.31 -10.93 -5.53
N LEU A 2 3.14 -10.82 -6.19
CA LEU A 2 2.66 -11.74 -7.25
C LEU A 2 2.53 -13.20 -6.81
N VAL A 3 2.10 -13.43 -5.57
CA VAL A 3 1.83 -14.76 -5.02
C VAL A 3 0.34 -15.07 -5.22
N GLY A 4 0.04 -16.13 -5.98
CA GLY A 4 -1.32 -16.61 -6.23
C GLY A 4 -1.75 -17.79 -5.34
N ASP A 5 -0.88 -18.24 -4.44
CA ASP A 5 -1.13 -19.34 -3.51
C ASP A 5 -1.93 -18.84 -2.30
N LEU A 6 -3.24 -19.11 -2.28
CA LEU A 6 -4.12 -18.69 -1.21
C LEU A 6 -3.79 -19.34 0.14
N GLU A 7 -3.34 -20.58 0.15
CA GLU A 7 -2.99 -21.29 1.39
C GLU A 7 -1.76 -20.65 2.04
N ALA A 8 -0.74 -20.33 1.23
CA ALA A 8 0.41 -19.58 1.69
C ALA A 8 0.02 -18.19 2.22
N LEU A 9 -0.85 -17.45 1.52
CA LEU A 9 -1.30 -16.13 1.95
C LEU A 9 -2.05 -16.16 3.29
N VAL A 10 -2.95 -17.13 3.51
CA VAL A 10 -3.68 -17.30 4.77
C VAL A 10 -2.70 -17.62 5.91
N ARG A 11 -1.77 -18.54 5.66
CA ARG A 11 -0.75 -18.93 6.65
C ARG A 11 0.16 -17.77 7.01
N TRP A 12 0.58 -16.96 6.03
CA TRP A 12 1.35 -15.75 6.30
C TRP A 12 0.57 -14.71 7.07
N ASN A 13 -0.74 -14.56 6.84
CA ASN A 13 -1.54 -13.62 7.63
C ASN A 13 -1.54 -13.99 9.12
N VAL A 14 -1.68 -15.27 9.45
CA VAL A 14 -1.56 -15.76 10.83
C VAL A 14 -0.16 -15.50 11.38
N LEU A 15 0.88 -15.89 10.64
CA LEU A 15 2.28 -15.70 11.05
C LEU A 15 2.61 -14.22 11.31
N VAL A 16 2.19 -13.32 10.41
CA VAL A 16 2.47 -11.89 10.50
C VAL A 16 1.74 -11.25 11.67
N ASN A 17 0.51 -11.70 11.96
CA ASN A 17 -0.23 -11.29 13.15
C ASN A 17 0.49 -11.74 14.44
N ASP A 18 0.95 -13.00 14.51
CA ASP A 18 1.69 -13.51 15.68
C ASP A 18 3.02 -12.79 15.89
N LEU A 19 3.67 -12.36 14.81
CA LEU A 19 4.90 -11.57 14.83
C LEU A 19 4.65 -10.08 15.13
N GLY A 20 3.40 -9.61 15.14
CA GLY A 20 3.04 -8.22 15.40
C GLY A 20 3.52 -7.24 14.33
N MET A 21 3.57 -7.66 13.07
CA MET A 21 4.00 -6.81 11.93
C MET A 21 2.80 -6.34 11.09
N ASP A 22 2.93 -5.17 10.49
CA ASP A 22 1.92 -4.67 9.53
C ASP A 22 2.05 -5.38 8.17
N THR A 23 0.97 -6.04 7.74
CA THR A 23 0.92 -6.77 6.47
C THR A 23 1.10 -5.87 5.24
N ILE A 24 0.61 -4.62 5.28
CA ILE A 24 0.69 -3.69 4.15
C ILE A 24 2.15 -3.26 3.95
N SER A 25 2.77 -2.73 4.99
CA SER A 25 4.16 -2.27 4.96
C SER A 25 5.12 -3.42 4.66
N LEU A 26 4.88 -4.61 5.22
CA LEU A 26 5.65 -5.82 4.93
C LEU A 26 5.59 -6.20 3.46
N GLY A 27 4.38 -6.26 2.88
CA GLY A 27 4.21 -6.59 1.46
C GLY A 27 4.85 -5.56 0.52
N ALA A 28 4.76 -4.28 0.88
CA ALA A 28 5.34 -3.19 0.12
C ALA A 28 6.87 -3.17 0.17
N VAL A 29 7.50 -3.37 1.33
CA VAL A 29 8.97 -3.39 1.43
C VAL A 29 9.58 -4.62 0.75
N ILE A 30 8.93 -5.79 0.86
CA ILE A 30 9.32 -6.98 0.08
C ILE A 30 9.15 -6.72 -1.41
N GLY A 31 8.04 -6.09 -1.82
CA GLY A 31 7.80 -5.68 -3.21
C GLY A 31 8.93 -4.79 -3.75
N ALA A 32 9.36 -3.78 -3.00
CA ALA A 32 10.46 -2.90 -3.38
C ALA A 32 11.79 -3.64 -3.51
N LEU A 33 12.08 -4.61 -2.64
CA LEU A 33 13.26 -5.48 -2.79
C LEU A 33 13.19 -6.30 -4.09
N LEU A 34 12.06 -6.95 -4.35
CA LEU A 34 11.89 -7.79 -5.54
C LEU A 34 12.05 -6.97 -6.83
N GLU A 35 11.49 -5.75 -6.87
CA GLU A 35 11.65 -4.83 -7.99
C GLU A 35 13.09 -4.33 -8.13
N ALA A 36 13.78 -4.04 -7.01
CA ALA A 36 15.19 -3.66 -7.03
C ALA A 36 16.08 -4.78 -7.59
N ILE A 37 15.79 -6.05 -7.25
CA ILE A 37 16.50 -7.22 -7.78
C ILE A 37 16.23 -7.34 -9.28
N GLU A 38 14.96 -7.26 -9.71
CA GLU A 38 14.58 -7.36 -11.12
C GLU A 38 15.24 -6.29 -11.99
N LYS A 39 15.32 -5.05 -11.49
CA LYS A 39 15.99 -3.94 -12.17
C LYS A 39 17.53 -4.00 -12.09
N GLY A 40 18.09 -4.96 -11.35
CA GLY A 40 19.53 -5.04 -11.09
C GLY A 40 20.08 -3.89 -10.25
N ALA A 41 19.21 -3.16 -9.54
CA ALA A 41 19.56 -2.01 -8.72
C ALA A 41 20.20 -2.40 -7.38
N ILE A 42 20.06 -3.66 -6.96
CA ILE A 42 20.68 -4.21 -5.76
C ILE A 42 21.34 -5.56 -6.06
N GLN A 43 22.50 -5.80 -5.46
CA GLN A 43 23.18 -7.09 -5.51
C GLN A 43 22.95 -7.83 -4.20
N VAL A 44 22.35 -9.02 -4.29
CA VAL A 44 22.06 -9.90 -3.14
C VAL A 44 22.34 -11.34 -3.52
N ASN A 45 22.69 -12.18 -2.53
CA ASN A 45 22.82 -13.61 -2.76
C ASN A 45 21.42 -14.25 -2.78
N LEU A 46 20.93 -14.57 -3.99
CA LEU A 46 19.58 -15.10 -4.19
C LEU A 46 19.39 -16.50 -3.59
N ASP A 47 20.44 -17.34 -3.59
CA ASP A 47 20.41 -18.66 -2.95
C ASP A 47 20.28 -18.53 -1.43
N GLU A 48 21.03 -17.59 -0.82
CA GLU A 48 20.91 -17.30 0.61
C GLU A 48 19.53 -16.75 0.99
N LEU A 49 18.86 -16.03 0.09
CA LEU A 49 17.49 -15.57 0.30
C LEU A 49 16.44 -16.66 0.02
N GLY A 50 16.84 -17.85 -0.41
CA GLY A 50 15.95 -18.98 -0.66
C GLY A 50 15.23 -18.92 -2.01
N PHE A 51 15.68 -18.06 -2.95
CA PHE A 51 15.18 -18.09 -4.31
C PHE A 51 15.79 -19.27 -5.06
N THR A 52 14.96 -19.93 -5.88
CA THR A 52 15.39 -21.05 -6.72
C THR A 52 15.39 -20.64 -8.19
N LYS A 53 16.27 -21.27 -8.97
CA LYS A 53 16.25 -21.14 -10.42
C LYS A 53 15.13 -22.00 -11.00
N GLU A 54 14.44 -21.47 -11.99
CA GLU A 54 13.50 -22.20 -12.83
C GLU A 54 13.92 -22.03 -14.30
N VAL A 55 13.55 -23.01 -15.13
CA VAL A 55 13.77 -22.91 -16.58
C VAL A 55 12.74 -21.94 -17.14
N VAL A 56 13.22 -20.78 -17.58
CA VAL A 56 12.36 -19.77 -18.21
C VAL A 56 12.53 -19.89 -19.72
N PRO A 57 11.42 -20.02 -20.49
CA PRO A 57 11.48 -19.99 -21.95
C PRO A 57 12.30 -18.78 -22.44
N ASP A 58 13.20 -19.02 -23.38
CA ASP A 58 14.07 -18.01 -24.01
C ASP A 58 15.12 -17.34 -23.10
N LYS A 59 15.18 -17.67 -21.80
CA LYS A 59 16.17 -17.12 -20.85
C LYS A 59 17.05 -18.17 -20.17
N GLY A 60 16.73 -19.46 -20.33
CA GLY A 60 17.45 -20.55 -19.67
C GLY A 60 17.18 -20.56 -18.17
N ASP A 61 18.16 -21.03 -17.38
CA ASP A 61 18.05 -21.07 -15.93
C ASP A 61 18.12 -19.66 -15.33
N ALA A 62 17.00 -19.17 -14.80
CA ALA A 62 16.92 -17.86 -14.15
C ALA A 62 16.24 -17.98 -12.78
N TYR A 63 16.63 -17.13 -11.83
CA TYR A 63 15.93 -17.08 -10.54
C TYR A 63 14.50 -16.58 -10.72
N LYS A 64 13.56 -17.28 -10.11
CA LYS A 64 12.19 -16.79 -9.96
C LYS A 64 12.09 -16.01 -8.65
N THR A 65 12.13 -14.69 -8.77
CA THR A 65 12.06 -13.78 -7.63
C THR A 65 10.61 -13.48 -7.26
N TRP A 66 9.83 -12.95 -8.21
CA TRP A 66 8.40 -12.71 -8.02
C TRP A 66 7.61 -14.02 -7.84
N GLY A 67 6.64 -14.01 -6.92
CA GLY A 67 5.79 -15.16 -6.65
C GLY A 67 6.46 -16.34 -5.94
N SER A 68 7.73 -16.23 -5.54
CA SER A 68 8.44 -17.32 -4.83
C SER A 68 7.98 -17.41 -3.37
N VAL A 69 7.06 -18.34 -3.11
CA VAL A 69 6.52 -18.60 -1.76
C VAL A 69 7.63 -18.90 -0.73
N PRO A 70 8.56 -19.86 -0.95
CA PRO A 70 9.56 -20.20 0.06
C PRO A 70 10.51 -19.04 0.40
N ALA A 71 10.92 -18.27 -0.62
CA ALA A 71 11.82 -17.14 -0.43
C ALA A 71 11.13 -15.96 0.29
N ILE A 72 9.89 -15.65 -0.08
CA ILE A 72 9.11 -14.59 0.56
C ILE A 72 8.86 -14.94 2.03
N GLU A 73 8.52 -16.20 2.33
CA GLU A 73 8.33 -16.64 3.71
C GLU A 73 9.60 -16.54 4.56
N LYS A 74 10.76 -16.88 3.97
CA LYS A 74 12.06 -16.68 4.61
C LYS A 74 12.32 -15.19 4.86
N LEU A 75 12.00 -14.32 3.90
CA LEU A 75 12.12 -12.88 4.05
C LEU A 75 11.25 -12.35 5.19
N ILE A 76 9.98 -12.77 5.29
CA ILE A 76 9.08 -12.41 6.40
C ILE A 76 9.74 -12.72 7.75
N SER A 77 10.27 -13.94 7.90
CA SER A 77 10.95 -14.35 9.14
C SER A 77 12.22 -13.55 9.42
N SER A 78 13.03 -13.28 8.39
CA SER A 78 14.27 -12.50 8.52
C SER A 78 14.01 -11.04 8.90
N ILE A 79 12.92 -10.45 8.41
CA ILE A 79 12.50 -9.08 8.74
C ILE A 79 12.11 -9.01 10.21
N ALA A 80 11.25 -9.93 10.66
CA ALA A 80 10.81 -9.98 12.05
C ALA A 80 11.97 -10.14 13.04
N ARG A 81 13.00 -10.91 12.65
CA ARG A 81 14.19 -11.16 13.47
C ARG A 81 15.33 -10.18 13.24
N ARG A 82 15.20 -9.26 12.28
CA ARG A 82 16.27 -8.35 11.84
C ARG A 82 17.57 -9.08 11.47
N GLU A 83 17.44 -10.16 10.72
CA GLU A 83 18.57 -11.00 10.28
C GLU A 83 18.97 -10.69 8.83
N GLY A 84 20.27 -10.50 8.58
CA GLY A 84 20.78 -10.21 7.24
C GLY A 84 20.12 -9.00 6.59
N ILE A 85 19.69 -9.12 5.33
CA ILE A 85 18.94 -8.05 4.64
C ILE A 85 17.61 -7.71 5.33
N GLY A 86 17.06 -8.63 6.12
CA GLY A 86 15.85 -8.41 6.91
C GLY A 86 15.99 -7.23 7.89
N ASN A 87 17.19 -6.95 8.39
CA ASN A 87 17.44 -5.75 9.21
C ASN A 87 17.20 -4.45 8.45
N ASP A 88 17.62 -4.38 7.18
CA ASP A 88 17.45 -3.18 6.36
C ASP A 88 15.99 -3.01 5.92
N LEU A 89 15.32 -4.11 5.60
CA LEU A 89 13.91 -4.12 5.21
C LEU A 89 12.98 -3.78 6.38
N ALA A 90 13.36 -4.14 7.61
CA ALA A 90 12.60 -3.82 8.83
C ALA A 90 12.47 -2.31 9.12
N GLU A 91 13.24 -1.47 8.42
CA GLU A 91 13.18 -0.01 8.54
C GLU A 91 12.10 0.65 7.63
N GLY A 92 11.39 -0.15 6.82
CA GLY A 92 10.37 0.34 5.89
C GLY A 92 10.97 0.87 4.57
N VAL A 93 10.12 1.02 3.55
CA VAL A 93 10.52 1.27 2.16
C VAL A 93 11.32 2.56 2.01
N LYS A 94 10.90 3.63 2.70
CA LYS A 94 11.54 4.95 2.63
C LYS A 94 13.00 4.89 3.08
N ARG A 95 13.26 4.20 4.20
CA ARG A 95 14.60 4.11 4.78
C ARG A 95 15.44 3.09 4.04
N PHE A 96 14.86 1.94 3.68
CA PHE A 96 15.52 0.90 2.90
C PHE A 96 16.05 1.44 1.56
N VAL A 97 15.18 2.06 0.75
CA VAL A 97 15.55 2.62 -0.56
C VAL A 97 16.65 3.67 -0.42
N LYS A 98 16.53 4.58 0.56
CA LYS A 98 17.54 5.61 0.83
C LYS A 98 18.88 5.00 1.26
N ALA A 99 18.86 4.04 2.21
CA ALA A 99 20.06 3.44 2.78
C ALA A 99 20.84 2.61 1.75
N LYS A 100 20.13 1.97 0.82
CA LYS A 100 20.73 1.15 -0.25
C LYS A 100 21.05 1.94 -1.52
N GLY A 101 20.77 3.25 -1.56
CA GLY A 101 21.03 4.09 -2.74
C GLY A 101 20.21 3.66 -3.96
N LEU A 102 19.01 3.14 -3.75
CA LEU A 102 18.14 2.63 -4.81
C LEU A 102 17.36 3.77 -5.50
N PRO A 103 16.85 3.55 -6.72
CA PRO A 103 15.99 4.53 -7.39
C PRO A 103 14.80 4.93 -6.51
N GLY A 104 14.57 6.23 -6.36
CA GLY A 104 13.53 6.77 -5.48
C GLY A 104 12.11 6.35 -5.84
N GLU A 105 11.87 5.98 -7.10
CA GLU A 105 10.60 5.42 -7.59
C GLU A 105 10.22 4.09 -6.92
N LEU A 106 11.19 3.38 -6.32
CA LEU A 106 10.92 2.16 -5.54
C LEU A 106 10.37 2.45 -4.14
N ALA A 107 10.39 3.71 -3.70
CA ALA A 107 9.89 4.14 -2.39
C ALA A 107 8.46 4.67 -2.45
N THR A 108 7.51 3.81 -2.84
CA THR A 108 6.09 4.16 -2.97
C THR A 108 5.43 4.35 -1.59
N HIS A 109 5.41 5.59 -1.08
CA HIS A 109 4.88 5.92 0.25
C HIS A 109 4.27 7.33 0.33
N GLY A 110 3.37 7.54 1.30
CA GLY A 110 2.95 8.87 1.77
C GLY A 110 3.58 9.17 3.12
N LYS A 111 4.39 10.24 3.23
CA LYS A 111 5.12 10.63 4.47
C LYS A 111 6.05 9.56 5.10
N GLY A 112 6.20 8.40 4.46
CA GLY A 112 7.00 7.27 4.92
C GLY A 112 6.20 6.01 5.20
N LEU A 113 4.86 6.11 5.23
CA LEU A 113 3.95 4.97 5.29
C LEU A 113 3.63 4.48 3.86
N GLU A 114 3.79 3.18 3.65
CA GLU A 114 3.63 2.50 2.37
C GLU A 114 2.20 2.61 1.82
N VAL A 115 2.08 2.73 0.50
CA VAL A 115 0.77 2.83 -0.17
C VAL A 115 0.00 1.50 -0.04
N PRO A 116 -1.28 1.51 0.40
CA PRO A 116 -2.09 0.31 0.56
C PRO A 116 -2.70 -0.15 -0.77
N ALA A 117 -3.59 -1.15 -0.73
CA ALA A 117 -4.10 -1.86 -1.92
C ALA A 117 -5.13 -1.09 -2.79
N HIS A 118 -5.04 0.24 -2.86
CA HIS A 118 -5.83 1.06 -3.79
C HIS A 118 -4.92 1.92 -4.67
N GLU A 119 -5.10 1.82 -5.98
CA GLU A 119 -4.30 2.52 -6.97
C GLU A 119 -4.65 4.02 -7.01
N PRO A 120 -3.76 4.93 -6.56
CA PRO A 120 -4.07 6.37 -6.52
C PRO A 120 -4.27 6.97 -7.93
N ARG A 121 -3.70 6.39 -8.99
CA ARG A 121 -3.94 6.84 -10.37
C ARG A 121 -5.36 6.60 -10.86
N ALA A 122 -6.15 5.79 -10.16
CA ALA A 122 -7.52 5.47 -10.53
C ALA A 122 -8.56 6.40 -9.88
N CYS A 123 -8.17 7.25 -8.93
CA CYS A 123 -9.08 8.16 -8.22
C CYS A 123 -8.32 9.37 -7.64
N ASP A 124 -8.65 10.58 -8.11
CA ASP A 124 -8.01 11.83 -7.68
C ASP A 124 -8.17 12.06 -6.18
N MET A 125 -9.33 11.72 -5.61
CA MET A 125 -9.57 11.86 -4.17
C MET A 125 -8.67 10.92 -3.36
N THR A 126 -8.44 9.68 -3.82
CA THR A 126 -7.53 8.73 -3.16
C THR A 126 -6.08 9.24 -3.21
N ALA A 127 -5.65 9.76 -4.36
CA ALA A 127 -4.32 10.35 -4.49
C ALA A 127 -4.13 11.55 -3.56
N LEU A 128 -5.12 12.45 -3.51
CA LEU A 128 -5.10 13.61 -2.64
C LEU A 128 -5.12 13.22 -1.15
N ASP A 129 -5.91 12.21 -0.79
CA ASP A 129 -5.97 11.68 0.57
C ASP A 129 -4.61 11.16 1.03
N TYR A 130 -3.96 10.29 0.25
CA TYR A 130 -2.63 9.77 0.58
C TYR A 130 -1.56 10.87 0.70
N ALA A 131 -1.68 11.94 -0.08
CA ALA A 131 -0.77 13.08 0.00
C ALA A 131 -1.00 13.91 1.27
N THR A 132 -2.25 14.13 1.67
CA THR A 132 -2.64 15.13 2.67
C THR A 132 -2.79 14.57 4.08
N THR A 133 -3.32 13.35 4.24
CA THR A 133 -3.59 12.72 5.54
C THR A 133 -2.40 12.82 6.52
N PRO A 134 -2.62 13.15 7.81
CA PRO A 134 -1.54 13.29 8.77
C PRO A 134 -0.79 11.97 9.04
N ARG A 135 -1.42 10.82 8.73
CA ARG A 135 -0.89 9.48 9.03
C ARG A 135 0.12 8.95 7.99
N GLY A 136 0.22 9.58 6.81
CA GLY A 136 0.89 8.98 5.63
C GLY A 136 -0.10 8.16 4.78
N ALA A 137 0.32 7.45 3.73
CA ALA A 137 -0.61 6.81 2.79
C ALA A 137 -1.59 5.82 3.47
N TYR A 138 -2.74 6.32 3.90
CA TYR A 138 -3.71 5.67 4.77
C TYR A 138 -5.05 5.68 4.07
N HIS A 139 -5.73 4.54 4.03
CA HIS A 139 -6.91 4.38 3.20
C HIS A 139 -8.22 4.32 3.97
N CYS A 140 -8.23 4.27 5.30
CA CYS A 140 -9.50 4.02 6.01
C CYS A 140 -10.46 5.21 6.00
N TYR A 141 -10.08 6.40 5.54
CA TYR A 141 -11.07 7.44 5.26
C TYR A 141 -11.91 7.14 4.01
N MET A 142 -11.42 6.23 3.15
CA MET A 142 -12.10 5.65 2.00
C MET A 142 -12.81 6.66 1.07
N PRO A 143 -12.15 7.73 0.59
CA PRO A 143 -12.78 8.67 -0.35
C PRO A 143 -13.16 8.02 -1.69
N ILE A 144 -12.52 6.91 -2.05
CA ILE A 144 -12.90 6.11 -3.21
C ILE A 144 -14.35 5.59 -3.13
N HIS A 145 -14.94 5.43 -1.94
CA HIS A 145 -16.34 4.99 -1.81
C HIS A 145 -17.34 5.98 -2.43
N LEU A 146 -17.01 7.28 -2.49
CA LEU A 146 -17.88 8.28 -3.09
C LEU A 146 -18.08 8.08 -4.59
N VAL A 147 -17.16 7.40 -5.28
CA VAL A 147 -17.32 7.09 -6.72
C VAL A 147 -18.28 5.91 -6.94
N MET A 148 -18.55 5.13 -5.89
CA MET A 148 -19.35 3.90 -5.93
C MET A 148 -20.75 4.08 -5.33
N ASN A 149 -21.19 5.32 -5.08
CA ASN A 149 -22.42 5.62 -4.35
C ASN A 149 -22.44 4.98 -2.94
N ALA A 150 -21.27 4.78 -2.36
CA ALA A 150 -21.08 4.34 -0.99
C ALA A 150 -20.62 5.53 -0.13
N ASN A 151 -20.89 5.48 1.17
CA ASN A 151 -20.42 6.49 2.12
C ASN A 151 -20.95 7.93 1.86
N LEU A 152 -22.14 8.06 1.24
CA LEU A 152 -22.85 9.34 1.17
C LEU A 152 -23.37 9.73 2.56
N LYS A 153 -23.21 11.01 2.92
CA LYS A 153 -23.59 11.60 4.20
C LYS A 153 -24.21 12.96 3.97
N LYS A 154 -25.54 12.98 3.90
CA LYS A 154 -26.30 14.21 3.61
C LYS A 154 -26.05 15.29 4.66
N ASP A 155 -25.91 14.90 5.92
CA ASP A 155 -25.74 15.81 7.06
C ASP A 155 -24.44 16.62 7.02
N ILE A 156 -23.41 16.12 6.31
CA ILE A 156 -22.14 16.83 6.10
C ILE A 156 -21.95 17.29 4.63
N GLY A 157 -23.03 17.26 3.85
CA GLY A 157 -23.04 17.72 2.46
C GLY A 157 -22.21 16.85 1.51
N ILE A 158 -22.18 15.55 1.74
CA ILE A 158 -21.68 14.53 0.81
C ILE A 158 -22.91 13.76 0.29
N ASP A 159 -23.66 14.36 -0.62
CA ASP A 159 -25.01 13.89 -1.01
C ASP A 159 -25.08 13.27 -2.41
N LYS A 160 -23.95 13.22 -3.12
CA LYS A 160 -23.87 12.71 -4.49
C LYS A 160 -22.54 12.04 -4.78
N VAL A 161 -22.57 11.18 -5.79
CA VAL A 161 -21.36 10.57 -6.38
C VAL A 161 -20.46 11.65 -6.95
N VAL A 162 -19.15 11.44 -6.78
CA VAL A 162 -18.09 12.31 -7.30
C VAL A 162 -17.35 11.53 -8.39
N ASP A 163 -17.08 12.18 -9.52
CA ASP A 163 -16.30 11.54 -10.59
C ASP A 163 -14.88 11.23 -10.09
N ARG A 164 -14.37 10.06 -10.46
CA ARG A 164 -13.05 9.59 -10.03
C ARG A 164 -11.89 10.45 -10.56
N PHE A 165 -12.11 11.19 -11.65
CA PHE A 165 -11.18 12.15 -12.25
C PHE A 165 -11.68 13.59 -12.11
N SER A 166 -12.41 13.86 -11.01
CA SER A 166 -13.01 15.16 -10.73
C SER A 166 -12.01 16.31 -10.72
N ALA A 167 -10.71 16.12 -10.47
CA ALA A 167 -9.75 17.22 -10.46
C ALA A 167 -9.55 17.86 -11.84
N ASN A 168 -9.89 17.13 -12.92
CA ASN A 168 -9.72 17.56 -14.30
C ASN A 168 -11.03 17.94 -15.01
N THR A 169 -12.16 17.99 -14.30
CA THR A 169 -13.45 18.40 -14.89
C THR A 169 -13.54 19.93 -15.01
N SER A 170 -14.24 20.40 -16.05
CA SER A 170 -14.23 21.80 -16.50
C SER A 170 -15.57 22.51 -16.28
N ASP A 171 -16.37 21.99 -15.33
CA ASP A 171 -17.82 22.16 -15.28
C ASP A 171 -18.25 23.40 -14.45
N GLY A 172 -17.46 24.48 -14.47
CA GLY A 172 -17.81 25.76 -13.83
C GLY A 172 -17.61 25.83 -12.31
N LYS A 173 -17.23 24.72 -11.65
CA LYS A 173 -16.45 24.72 -10.40
C LYS A 173 -15.08 24.16 -10.75
N ASN A 174 -14.01 24.72 -10.18
CA ASN A 174 -12.67 24.15 -10.35
C ASN A 174 -12.73 22.71 -9.82
N GLY A 175 -12.60 21.70 -10.68
CA GLY A 175 -12.83 20.30 -10.32
C GLY A 175 -11.97 19.86 -9.12
N LEU A 176 -10.78 20.43 -9.01
CA LEU A 176 -9.88 20.29 -7.87
C LEU A 176 -10.50 20.74 -6.54
N ASP A 177 -11.30 21.81 -6.53
CA ASP A 177 -11.96 22.32 -5.32
C ASP A 177 -12.98 21.29 -4.81
N VAL A 178 -13.69 20.61 -5.72
CA VAL A 178 -14.63 19.54 -5.34
C VAL A 178 -13.88 18.35 -4.75
N THR A 179 -12.80 17.91 -5.38
CA THR A 179 -11.94 16.83 -4.86
C THR A 179 -11.43 17.18 -3.46
N ALA A 180 -10.91 18.39 -3.27
CA ALA A 180 -10.39 18.85 -1.99
C ALA A 180 -11.48 18.96 -0.92
N GLU A 181 -12.63 19.54 -1.25
CA GLU A 181 -13.77 19.68 -0.34
C GLU A 181 -14.22 18.31 0.19
N MET A 182 -14.33 17.31 -0.68
CA MET A 182 -14.79 15.97 -0.30
C MET A 182 -13.77 15.24 0.57
N VAL A 183 -12.47 15.35 0.25
CA VAL A 183 -11.40 14.74 1.06
C VAL A 183 -11.36 15.37 2.46
N VAL A 184 -11.44 16.71 2.57
CA VAL A 184 -11.46 17.39 3.87
C VAL A 184 -12.66 16.94 4.70
N LYS A 185 -13.87 16.94 4.13
CA LYS A 185 -15.08 16.50 4.84
C LYS A 185 -14.97 15.06 5.35
N LEU A 186 -14.42 14.15 4.54
CA LEU A 186 -14.26 12.75 4.95
C LEU A 186 -13.19 12.58 6.03
N GLN A 187 -12.03 13.24 5.89
CA GLN A 187 -10.98 13.20 6.90
C GLN A 187 -11.49 13.73 8.25
N ASP A 188 -12.12 14.91 8.25
CA ASP A 188 -12.64 15.54 9.47
C ASP A 188 -13.70 14.68 10.14
N ALA A 189 -14.67 14.17 9.37
CA ALA A 189 -15.78 13.39 9.91
C ALA A 189 -15.31 12.00 10.39
N ALA A 190 -14.42 11.34 9.66
CA ALA A 190 -13.88 10.04 10.05
C ALA A 190 -12.99 10.13 11.29
N GLU A 191 -12.18 11.19 11.42
CA GLU A 191 -11.39 11.44 12.63
C GLU A 191 -12.28 11.80 13.82
N GLY A 192 -13.31 12.63 13.62
CA GLY A 192 -14.30 12.93 14.64
C GLY A 192 -14.98 11.66 15.16
N TYR A 193 -15.39 10.76 14.27
CA TYR A 193 -15.99 9.48 14.62
C TYR A 193 -15.00 8.54 15.33
N SER A 194 -13.76 8.48 14.85
CA SER A 194 -12.69 7.68 15.45
C SER A 194 -12.35 8.17 16.87
N ALA A 195 -12.37 9.49 17.10
CA ALA A 195 -12.14 10.09 18.41
C ALA A 195 -13.23 9.71 19.44
N CYS A 196 -14.44 9.38 18.98
CA CYS A 196 -15.51 8.83 19.81
C CYS A 196 -15.35 7.32 20.11
N GLY A 197 -14.28 6.67 19.63
CA GLY A 197 -14.07 5.23 19.75
C GLY A 197 -14.93 4.41 18.78
N GLY A 198 -15.52 5.06 17.78
CA GLY A 198 -16.34 4.40 16.77
C GLY A 198 -15.49 3.57 15.80
N CYS A 199 -16.02 2.42 15.38
CA CYS A 199 -15.42 1.61 14.32
C CYS A 199 -15.63 2.27 12.94
N ILE A 200 -14.57 2.46 12.15
CA ILE A 200 -14.67 3.15 10.85
C ILE A 200 -15.72 2.55 9.90
N PHE A 201 -15.98 1.23 9.96
CA PHE A 201 -17.07 0.62 9.20
C PHE A 201 -18.45 1.12 9.65
N GLY A 202 -18.64 1.40 10.94
CA GLY A 202 -19.83 2.08 11.44
C GLY A 202 -19.98 3.45 10.77
N PHE A 203 -18.91 4.25 10.72
CA PHE A 203 -18.93 5.51 9.99
C PHE A 203 -19.31 5.32 8.52
N GLU A 204 -18.68 4.38 7.79
CA GLU A 204 -18.91 4.16 6.36
C GLU A 204 -20.37 3.81 6.01
N PHE A 205 -21.07 3.09 6.88
CA PHE A 205 -22.43 2.58 6.63
C PHE A 205 -23.55 3.38 7.30
N ILE A 206 -23.23 4.38 8.13
CA ILE A 206 -24.24 5.32 8.65
C ILE A 206 -24.53 6.39 7.59
N SER A 207 -25.80 6.49 7.19
CA SER A 207 -26.35 7.45 6.20
C SER A 207 -26.80 8.76 6.82
#